data_AF-A0A497CU25-F1
#
_entry.id   AF-A0A497CU25-F1
#
_cell.length_a   1.000
_cell.length_b   1.000
_cell.length_c   1.000
_cell.angle_alpha   90.00
_cell.angle_beta   90.00
_cell.angle_gamma   90.00
#
_symmetry.space_group_name_H-M   'P 1'
#
loop_
_entity.id
_entity.type
_entity.pdbx_description
1 polymer ?
#
loop_
_entity_poly.entity_id
_entity_poly.type
_entity_poly.pdbx_seq_one_letter_code
_entity_poly.pdbx_strand_id
1 'polypeptide(L)'
;MKYSFLFLFLFLSAVMLNAQESVTKKASSPIPLVYTNIVAGEDGTLFFVPITGGKEAPLIESQSFFTLDNIRIIPEGSQNGLVFDFKNDSFNGTIYYGMFADEPNKYPQEVYFNRSAWIKDGKAEINISKLSGKYDIANLEESGSAKIGYRIVDTFGKIIYGGRINVEGAGPYSTGLSIVEGPFVNKASEQEVFISFTTNKPCSPEVEVNDKRYQAIQMMGNPIGDLHHEIRIHHLKAGTTYPYTVHYGNYQETYSFKTAPKSGSREPFIFGYTSDCRAGSGGGERDIYGVNAYIMKKMAALASYENAAFFQFTGDMIDGYSSSIGETHLQYANFKSTIEPWWHHIPFNIGPGNHEAVLSVFDDESKYGISVDKFPFNSKSAERTFADAFVNPENGPFSEDDAIYDPKEKRQDFPLYKETVYYYTYDNTAMIVLNSNYWYAPSTDRIPEIGGNPHGYIMDNQLNWLEETIDKFENDPNIDHVFVTIHTPAFPNGGHA
;
A
#
# COMPACT_ATOMS: atom_id res chain seq x y z
N MET A 1 -7.61 66.89 -13.16
CA MET A 1 -6.35 66.91 -12.40
C MET A 1 -6.67 66.66 -10.93
N LYS A 2 -6.62 65.38 -10.51
CA LYS A 2 -6.72 64.84 -9.14
C LYS A 2 -7.14 63.37 -9.29
N TYR A 3 -6.18 62.45 -9.34
CA TYR A 3 -6.24 61.01 -8.97
C TYR A 3 -4.90 60.38 -9.37
N SER A 4 -3.80 60.77 -8.70
CA SER A 4 -2.48 60.14 -8.90
C SER A 4 -1.64 60.08 -7.62
N PHE A 5 -2.27 60.02 -6.44
CA PHE A 5 -1.54 60.01 -5.16
C PHE A 5 -1.96 58.91 -4.18
N LEU A 6 -2.65 57.85 -4.65
CA LEU A 6 -3.07 56.74 -3.79
C LEU A 6 -2.46 55.37 -4.13
N PHE A 7 -1.52 55.30 -5.09
CA PHE A 7 -0.87 54.04 -5.48
C PHE A 7 0.56 53.88 -4.93
N LEU A 8 1.15 54.91 -4.32
CA LEU A 8 2.53 54.88 -3.85
C LEU A 8 2.70 54.48 -2.36
N PHE A 9 1.60 54.38 -1.60
CA PHE A 9 1.65 54.01 -0.17
C PHE A 9 1.34 52.52 0.12
N LEU A 10 0.83 51.77 -0.86
CA LEU A 10 0.56 50.34 -0.73
C LEU A 10 1.74 49.44 -1.14
N PHE A 11 2.78 50.00 -1.77
CA PHE A 11 3.97 49.24 -2.16
C PHE A 11 5.14 49.34 -1.18
N LEU A 12 5.13 50.29 -0.23
CA LEU A 12 6.18 50.41 0.80
C LEU A 12 5.87 49.69 2.12
N SER A 13 4.63 49.26 2.38
CA SER A 13 4.30 48.42 3.55
C SER A 13 4.51 46.92 3.29
N ALA A 14 4.53 46.49 2.03
CA ALA A 14 4.77 45.08 1.66
C ALA A 14 6.25 44.67 1.68
N VAL A 15 7.18 45.64 1.60
CA VAL A 15 8.64 45.36 1.61
C VAL A 15 9.24 45.42 3.01
N MET A 16 8.54 46.00 4.00
CA MET A 16 9.00 46.08 5.39
C MET A 16 8.34 45.06 6.33
N LEU A 17 7.34 44.28 5.88
CA LEU A 17 6.84 43.11 6.63
C LEU A 17 7.62 41.81 6.33
N ASN A 18 8.48 41.78 5.31
CA ASN A 18 9.29 40.60 4.96
C ASN A 18 10.70 40.60 5.58
N ALA A 19 11.02 41.53 6.47
CA ALA A 19 12.34 41.62 7.11
C ALA A 19 12.32 41.38 8.63
N GLN A 20 11.18 40.94 9.18
CA GLN A 20 11.03 40.69 10.62
C GLN A 20 10.23 39.42 10.96
N GLU A 21 10.34 38.39 10.12
CA GLU A 21 10.09 36.99 10.48
C GLU A 21 11.38 36.15 10.30
N SER A 22 12.50 36.65 10.83
CA SER A 22 13.66 35.81 11.16
C SER A 22 13.75 35.58 12.68
N VAL A 23 12.59 35.52 13.34
CA VAL A 23 12.50 34.83 14.61
C VAL A 23 12.44 33.34 14.27
N THR A 24 13.56 32.67 14.49
CA THR A 24 13.71 31.22 14.56
C THR A 24 12.44 30.56 15.11
N LYS A 25 11.53 30.15 14.21
CA LYS A 25 10.70 28.97 14.46
C LYS A 25 11.70 27.83 14.58
N LYS A 26 12.14 27.60 15.81
CA LYS A 26 12.73 26.32 16.22
C LYS A 26 11.67 25.31 15.80
N ALA A 27 11.84 24.69 14.63
CA ALA A 27 10.95 23.63 14.18
C ALA A 27 10.83 22.68 15.37
N SER A 28 9.62 22.40 15.82
CA SER A 28 9.38 21.36 16.82
C SER A 28 10.20 20.15 16.38
N SER A 29 11.08 19.66 17.25
CA SER A 29 11.94 18.53 16.93
C SER A 29 11.10 17.44 16.25
N PRO A 30 11.50 16.90 15.09
CA PRO A 30 10.75 15.84 14.41
C PRO A 30 10.70 14.54 15.22
N ILE A 31 11.38 14.49 16.37
CA ILE A 31 11.46 13.36 17.31
C ILE A 31 10.27 13.42 18.28
N PRO A 32 9.35 12.45 18.25
CA PRO A 32 8.32 12.23 19.28
C PRO A 32 8.95 12.06 20.67
N LEU A 33 8.38 12.58 21.78
CA LEU A 33 9.02 12.35 23.12
C LEU A 33 8.74 11.00 23.73
N VAL A 34 7.87 10.19 23.12
CA VAL A 34 7.80 8.77 23.50
C VAL A 34 9.13 8.06 23.21
N TYR A 35 9.96 8.66 22.34
CA TYR A 35 11.35 8.28 22.21
C TYR A 35 12.24 9.08 23.15
N THR A 36 13.13 8.34 23.82
CA THR A 36 14.16 8.88 24.70
C THR A 36 15.53 8.70 24.09
N ASN A 37 16.47 9.56 24.48
CA ASN A 37 17.88 9.45 24.09
C ASN A 37 18.17 9.51 22.57
N ILE A 38 17.22 9.98 21.77
CA ILE A 38 17.45 10.38 20.38
C ILE A 38 17.69 11.90 20.36
N VAL A 39 18.82 12.32 19.80
CA VAL A 39 19.20 13.73 19.69
C VAL A 39 19.54 14.10 18.25
N ALA A 40 19.36 15.36 17.90
CA ALA A 40 19.81 15.89 16.61
C ALA A 40 21.18 16.55 16.76
N GLY A 41 22.12 16.19 15.89
CA GLY A 41 23.41 16.86 15.73
C GLY A 41 23.26 18.23 15.06
N GLU A 42 24.38 18.96 14.92
CA GLU A 42 24.39 20.32 14.35
C GLU A 42 23.96 20.35 12.87
N ASP A 43 24.19 19.27 12.14
CA ASP A 43 23.82 19.08 10.73
C ASP A 43 22.40 18.51 10.54
N GLY A 44 21.68 18.24 11.63
CA GLY A 44 20.36 17.61 11.62
C GLY A 44 20.38 16.08 11.57
N THR A 45 21.56 15.45 11.52
CA THR A 45 21.69 13.99 11.65
C THR A 45 21.20 13.56 13.03
N LEU A 46 20.42 12.48 13.10
CA LEU A 46 19.91 11.96 14.38
C LEU A 46 20.89 10.95 14.96
N PHE A 47 21.02 10.92 16.28
CA PHE A 47 21.87 10.00 17.02
C PHE A 47 21.11 9.41 18.19
N PHE A 48 21.34 8.13 18.48
CA PHE A 48 21.01 7.54 19.77
C PHE A 48 22.18 7.69 20.74
N VAL A 49 21.90 8.11 21.99
CA VAL A 49 22.89 8.39 23.03
C VAL A 49 22.66 7.46 24.23
N PRO A 50 23.48 6.40 24.43
CA PRO A 50 23.28 5.45 25.52
C PRO A 50 23.34 6.10 26.92
N ILE A 51 22.42 5.72 27.82
CA ILE A 51 22.38 6.26 29.20
C ILE A 51 23.63 5.85 30.00
N THR A 52 24.17 4.68 29.70
CA THR A 52 25.29 4.07 30.44
C THR A 52 26.66 4.71 30.15
N GLY A 53 26.70 5.70 29.25
CA GLY A 53 27.96 6.21 28.71
C GLY A 53 28.51 5.24 27.67
N GLY A 54 28.50 5.64 26.40
CA GLY A 54 28.89 4.80 25.27
C GLY A 54 29.09 5.63 24.02
N LYS A 55 29.44 4.97 22.91
CA LYS A 55 29.53 5.64 21.60
C LYS A 55 28.12 6.00 21.13
N GLU A 56 27.96 7.23 20.63
CA GLU A 56 26.73 7.65 19.97
C GLU A 56 26.54 6.84 18.67
N ALA A 57 25.31 6.39 18.44
CA ALA A 57 24.94 5.60 17.28
C ALA A 57 24.21 6.50 16.27
N PRO A 58 24.79 6.84 15.09
CA PRO A 58 24.12 7.68 14.10
C PRO A 58 22.95 6.94 13.44
N LEU A 59 21.88 7.66 13.11
CA LEU A 59 20.82 7.16 12.25
C LEU A 59 21.40 6.87 10.87
N ILE A 60 21.16 5.65 10.39
CA ILE A 60 21.51 5.21 9.04
C ILE A 60 20.24 4.91 8.26
N GLU A 61 20.25 5.24 6.97
CA GLU A 61 19.20 4.81 6.03
C GLU A 61 19.79 3.82 5.04
N SER A 62 19.14 2.67 4.90
CA SER A 62 19.47 1.70 3.88
C SER A 62 19.23 2.30 2.50
N GLN A 63 20.28 2.39 1.68
CA GLN A 63 20.13 2.67 0.26
C GLN A 63 19.62 1.42 -0.44
N SER A 64 18.30 1.24 -0.46
CA SER A 64 17.70 0.14 -1.23
C SER A 64 17.98 0.35 -2.71
N PHE A 65 18.52 -0.67 -3.37
CA PHE A 65 18.76 -0.66 -4.80
C PHE A 65 17.44 -0.58 -5.58
N PHE A 66 16.38 -1.20 -5.06
CA PHE A 66 15.06 -1.20 -5.66
C PHE A 66 14.04 -0.53 -4.75
N THR A 67 13.33 0.45 -5.30
CA THR A 67 12.18 1.10 -4.70
C THR A 67 11.04 1.09 -5.69
N LEU A 68 9.81 1.30 -5.22
CA LEU A 68 8.67 1.32 -6.14
C LEU A 68 8.84 2.40 -7.21
N ASP A 69 9.28 3.59 -6.82
CA ASP A 69 9.44 4.74 -7.71
C ASP A 69 10.49 4.51 -8.81
N ASN A 70 11.58 3.79 -8.50
CA ASN A 70 12.64 3.56 -9.47
C ASN A 70 12.38 2.35 -10.39
N ILE A 71 11.53 1.41 -9.98
CA ILE A 71 11.17 0.23 -10.77
C ILE A 71 9.85 0.39 -11.55
N ARG A 72 8.84 1.05 -10.97
CA ARG A 72 7.54 1.32 -11.62
C ARG A 72 7.63 2.60 -12.46
N ILE A 73 8.42 2.54 -13.52
CA ILE A 73 8.59 3.68 -14.44
C ILE A 73 7.48 3.74 -15.50
N ILE A 74 7.26 4.93 -16.06
CA ILE A 74 6.45 5.12 -17.27
C ILE A 74 7.40 5.01 -18.47
N PRO A 75 7.33 3.92 -19.27
CA PRO A 75 8.24 3.78 -20.39
C PRO A 75 7.91 4.75 -21.52
N GLU A 76 8.91 5.10 -22.33
CA GLU A 76 8.75 5.95 -23.50
C GLU A 76 8.40 5.13 -24.74
N GLY A 77 7.57 5.70 -25.62
CA GLY A 77 7.21 5.08 -26.89
C GLY A 77 8.38 5.05 -27.88
N SER A 78 8.48 3.98 -28.67
CA SER A 78 9.45 3.85 -29.76
C SER A 78 8.78 3.42 -31.06
N GLN A 79 9.55 3.37 -32.16
CA GLN A 79 9.04 2.84 -33.43
C GLN A 79 8.58 1.38 -33.31
N ASN A 80 9.19 0.59 -32.42
CA ASN A 80 8.99 -0.86 -32.35
C ASN A 80 8.29 -1.32 -31.07
N GLY A 81 8.21 -0.48 -30.04
CA GLY A 81 7.55 -0.80 -28.77
C GLY A 81 7.80 0.26 -27.71
N LEU A 82 8.32 -0.16 -26.54
CA LEU A 82 8.47 0.72 -25.37
C LEU A 82 9.90 0.64 -24.82
N VAL A 83 10.47 1.80 -24.48
CA VAL A 83 11.80 1.98 -23.88
C VAL A 83 11.66 2.23 -22.38
N PHE A 84 12.29 1.36 -21.60
CA PHE A 84 12.43 1.45 -20.16
C PHE A 84 13.79 2.06 -19.83
N ASP A 85 13.80 3.09 -18.99
CA ASP A 85 15.02 3.70 -18.45
C ASP A 85 14.87 3.88 -16.93
N PHE A 86 15.49 2.97 -16.18
CA PHE A 86 15.45 2.91 -14.71
C PHE A 86 16.40 3.92 -14.05
N LYS A 87 17.13 4.74 -14.84
CA LYS A 87 18.07 5.76 -14.35
C LYS A 87 19.12 5.22 -13.37
N ASN A 88 19.51 3.96 -13.56
CA ASN A 88 20.51 3.28 -12.75
C ASN A 88 21.44 2.48 -13.66
N ASP A 89 22.59 3.05 -14.00
CA ASP A 89 23.58 2.45 -14.90
C ASP A 89 24.20 1.16 -14.34
N SER A 90 24.03 0.87 -13.05
CA SER A 90 24.45 -0.41 -12.45
C SER A 90 23.41 -1.51 -12.60
N PHE A 91 22.18 -1.18 -12.99
CA PHE A 91 21.10 -2.16 -13.10
C PHE A 91 21.17 -2.93 -14.42
N ASN A 92 21.39 -4.24 -14.29
CA ASN A 92 21.36 -5.19 -15.39
C ASN A 92 20.36 -6.30 -15.07
N GLY A 93 19.76 -6.88 -16.11
CA GLY A 93 18.67 -7.83 -15.92
C GLY A 93 17.90 -8.16 -17.20
N THR A 94 16.66 -8.57 -17.05
CA THR A 94 15.78 -8.98 -18.15
C THR A 94 14.35 -8.49 -17.88
N ILE A 95 13.69 -7.98 -18.93
CA ILE A 95 12.25 -7.74 -18.97
C ILE A 95 11.59 -8.84 -19.80
N TYR A 96 10.76 -9.65 -19.14
CA TYR A 96 9.79 -10.50 -19.81
C TYR A 96 8.53 -9.68 -20.07
N TYR A 97 7.91 -9.82 -21.23
CA TYR A 97 6.74 -9.03 -21.59
C TYR A 97 5.75 -9.84 -22.43
N GLY A 98 4.50 -9.42 -22.43
CA GLY A 98 3.40 -10.10 -23.09
C GLY A 98 2.13 -9.26 -23.12
N MET A 99 1.07 -9.81 -23.69
CA MET A 99 -0.24 -9.14 -23.77
C MET A 99 -1.24 -9.77 -22.81
N PHE A 100 -2.23 -8.99 -22.41
CA PHE A 100 -3.50 -9.52 -21.94
C PHE A 100 -4.36 -9.87 -23.15
N ALA A 101 -5.10 -10.97 -23.07
CA ALA A 101 -6.03 -11.32 -24.13
C ALA A 101 -7.21 -10.32 -24.17
N ASP A 102 -7.73 -10.03 -25.37
CA ASP A 102 -8.93 -9.19 -25.55
C ASP A 102 -10.22 -9.93 -25.16
N GLU A 103 -10.18 -11.26 -25.15
CA GLU A 103 -11.31 -12.07 -24.70
C GLU A 103 -11.60 -11.88 -23.21
N PRO A 104 -12.88 -11.75 -22.81
CA PRO A 104 -13.26 -11.60 -21.41
C PRO A 104 -12.75 -12.78 -20.56
N ASN A 105 -11.76 -12.50 -19.71
CA ASN A 105 -11.27 -13.44 -18.71
C ASN A 105 -11.65 -12.93 -17.32
N LYS A 106 -12.34 -13.77 -16.54
CA LYS A 106 -12.73 -13.44 -15.16
C LYS A 106 -11.52 -13.14 -14.27
N TYR A 107 -10.39 -13.82 -14.50
CA TYR A 107 -9.16 -13.63 -13.74
C TYR A 107 -8.05 -13.26 -14.74
N PRO A 108 -8.02 -12.01 -15.22
CA PRO A 108 -7.11 -11.61 -16.29
C PRO A 108 -5.66 -11.80 -15.85
N GLN A 109 -4.86 -12.42 -16.71
CA GLN A 109 -3.43 -12.59 -16.53
C GLN A 109 -2.71 -12.34 -17.85
N GLU A 110 -1.49 -11.82 -17.74
CA GLU A 110 -0.61 -11.62 -18.88
C GLU A 110 -0.10 -12.96 -19.44
N VAL A 111 -0.02 -13.06 -20.77
CA VAL A 111 0.61 -14.19 -21.46
C VAL A 111 1.97 -13.74 -21.97
N TYR A 112 3.03 -14.17 -21.27
CA TYR A 112 4.40 -13.81 -21.64
C TYR A 112 4.79 -14.37 -23.02
N PHE A 113 5.42 -13.51 -23.80
CA PHE A 113 5.99 -13.87 -25.09
C PHE A 113 7.26 -14.68 -24.94
N ASN A 114 7.61 -15.45 -25.97
CA ASN A 114 8.81 -16.28 -25.97
C ASN A 114 10.13 -15.50 -26.11
N ARG A 115 10.06 -14.16 -26.28
CA ARG A 115 11.22 -13.26 -26.30
C ARG A 115 11.15 -12.32 -25.11
N SER A 116 12.33 -11.98 -24.61
CA SER A 116 12.54 -10.97 -23.58
C SER A 116 13.41 -9.83 -24.11
N ALA A 117 13.48 -8.75 -23.34
CA ALA A 117 14.42 -7.65 -23.56
C ALA A 117 15.48 -7.67 -22.45
N TRP A 118 16.73 -7.39 -22.81
CA TRP A 118 17.81 -7.27 -21.83
C TRP A 118 17.84 -5.86 -21.24
N ILE A 119 17.95 -5.77 -19.92
CA ILE A 119 18.29 -4.53 -19.22
C ILE A 119 19.81 -4.43 -19.19
N LYS A 120 20.34 -3.39 -19.83
CA LYS A 120 21.76 -3.07 -19.85
C LYS A 120 21.93 -1.63 -19.43
N ASP A 121 22.78 -1.39 -18.44
CA ASP A 121 23.06 -0.06 -17.91
C ASP A 121 21.76 0.72 -17.60
N GLY A 122 20.82 0.06 -16.94
CA GLY A 122 19.53 0.62 -16.55
C GLY A 122 18.52 0.80 -17.68
N LYS A 123 18.78 0.31 -18.90
CA LYS A 123 17.92 0.54 -20.07
C LYS A 123 17.52 -0.74 -20.78
N ALA A 124 16.29 -0.80 -21.27
CA ALA A 124 15.76 -1.89 -22.08
C ALA A 124 14.72 -1.38 -23.09
N GLU A 125 14.58 -2.06 -24.22
CA GLU A 125 13.47 -1.83 -25.16
C GLU A 125 12.72 -3.14 -25.39
N ILE A 126 11.43 -3.16 -25.06
CA ILE A 126 10.55 -4.27 -25.44
C ILE A 126 10.02 -4.04 -26.86
N ASN A 127 9.99 -5.10 -27.66
CA ASN A 127 9.58 -5.01 -29.05
C ASN A 127 8.15 -5.55 -29.23
N ILE A 128 7.18 -4.63 -29.20
CA ILE A 128 5.74 -4.91 -29.31
C ILE A 128 5.37 -5.28 -30.75
N SER A 129 6.08 -4.76 -31.76
CA SER A 129 5.84 -5.15 -33.17
C SER A 129 6.02 -6.66 -33.44
N LYS A 130 6.66 -7.40 -32.51
CA LYS A 130 6.80 -8.87 -32.58
C LYS A 130 5.60 -9.64 -32.01
N LEU A 131 4.66 -8.95 -31.36
CA LEU A 131 3.40 -9.49 -30.85
C LEU A 131 2.26 -9.37 -31.88
N SER A 132 2.59 -9.34 -33.17
CA SER A 132 1.66 -9.22 -34.30
C SER A 132 1.16 -10.56 -34.84
N GLY A 133 0.10 -10.53 -35.66
CA GLY A 133 -0.45 -11.70 -36.34
C GLY A 133 -0.87 -12.79 -35.35
N LYS A 134 -0.29 -14.00 -35.45
CA LYS A 134 -0.67 -15.13 -34.57
C LYS A 134 -0.35 -14.92 -33.08
N TYR A 135 0.42 -13.89 -32.74
CA TYR A 135 0.75 -13.54 -31.36
C TYR A 135 -0.03 -12.31 -30.87
N ASP A 136 -0.86 -11.71 -31.73
CA ASP A 136 -1.74 -10.61 -31.37
C ASP A 136 -3.01 -11.16 -30.71
N ILE A 137 -2.88 -11.55 -29.45
CA ILE A 137 -3.99 -12.04 -28.64
C ILE A 137 -4.88 -10.91 -28.10
N ALA A 138 -4.46 -9.65 -28.30
CA ALA A 138 -5.12 -8.45 -27.80
C ALA A 138 -5.85 -7.65 -28.90
N ASN A 139 -5.85 -8.16 -30.13
CA ASN A 139 -6.35 -7.46 -31.32
C ASN A 139 -5.76 -6.04 -31.48
N LEU A 140 -4.49 -5.85 -31.10
CA LEU A 140 -3.77 -4.57 -31.18
C LEU A 140 -3.75 -4.01 -32.61
N GLU A 141 -3.60 -4.88 -33.62
CA GLU A 141 -3.53 -4.46 -35.03
C GLU A 141 -4.84 -3.84 -35.51
N GLU A 142 -5.98 -4.29 -34.96
CA GLU A 142 -7.31 -3.79 -35.31
C GLU A 142 -7.75 -2.63 -34.41
N SER A 143 -7.56 -2.75 -33.10
CA SER A 143 -8.03 -1.78 -32.10
C SER A 143 -7.11 -0.56 -31.99
N GLY A 144 -5.83 -0.70 -32.38
CA GLY A 144 -4.80 0.32 -32.19
C GLY A 144 -4.37 0.51 -30.74
N SER A 145 -4.81 -0.34 -29.80
CA SER A 145 -4.35 -0.31 -28.40
C SER A 145 -4.37 -1.69 -27.75
N ALA A 146 -3.51 -1.92 -26.77
CA ALA A 146 -3.49 -3.16 -26.01
C ALA A 146 -2.95 -2.94 -24.60
N LYS A 147 -3.25 -3.86 -23.69
CA LYS A 147 -2.60 -3.92 -22.37
C LYS A 147 -1.42 -4.88 -22.43
N ILE A 148 -0.24 -4.39 -22.04
CA ILE A 148 1.01 -5.13 -21.93
C ILE A 148 1.28 -5.43 -20.46
N GLY A 149 1.54 -6.70 -20.15
CA GLY A 149 2.13 -7.12 -18.88
C GLY A 149 3.64 -7.28 -19.03
N TYR A 150 4.41 -6.92 -18.01
CA TYR A 150 5.85 -7.08 -17.98
C TYR A 150 6.37 -7.51 -16.61
N ARG A 151 7.51 -8.19 -16.60
CA ARG A 151 8.18 -8.69 -15.41
C ARG A 151 9.66 -8.38 -15.46
N ILE A 152 10.13 -7.69 -14.42
CA ILE A 152 11.51 -7.25 -14.27
C ILE A 152 12.25 -8.27 -13.40
N VAL A 153 13.36 -8.76 -13.91
CA VAL A 153 14.20 -9.78 -13.29
C VAL A 153 15.65 -9.30 -13.31
N ASP A 154 16.38 -9.47 -12.22
CA ASP A 154 17.81 -9.12 -12.16
C ASP A 154 18.71 -10.15 -12.89
N THR A 155 20.02 -9.93 -12.88
CA THR A 155 20.99 -10.86 -13.49
C THR A 155 21.09 -12.21 -12.80
N PHE A 156 20.61 -12.34 -11.57
CA PHE A 156 20.61 -13.58 -10.79
C PHE A 156 19.31 -14.37 -10.94
N GLY A 157 18.32 -13.83 -11.67
CA GLY A 157 17.03 -14.46 -11.85
C GLY A 157 16.02 -14.13 -10.74
N LYS A 158 16.33 -13.21 -9.83
CA LYS A 158 15.38 -12.73 -8.82
C LYS A 158 14.32 -11.86 -9.49
N ILE A 159 13.05 -12.18 -9.24
CA ILE A 159 11.93 -11.39 -9.75
C ILE A 159 11.80 -10.16 -8.86
N ILE A 160 11.92 -8.97 -9.47
CA ILE A 160 11.88 -7.69 -8.75
C ILE A 160 10.47 -7.13 -8.73
N TYR A 161 9.79 -7.14 -9.88
CA TYR A 161 8.49 -6.51 -10.03
C TYR A 161 7.70 -7.07 -11.21
N GLY A 162 6.38 -7.17 -11.05
CA GLY A 162 5.41 -7.39 -12.12
C GLY A 162 4.59 -6.12 -12.34
N GLY A 163 4.53 -5.63 -13.58
CA GLY A 163 3.81 -4.42 -13.93
C GLY A 163 2.96 -4.58 -15.18
N ARG A 164 2.12 -3.59 -15.43
CA ARG A 164 1.29 -3.50 -16.62
C ARG A 164 1.19 -2.08 -17.14
N ILE A 165 0.95 -1.94 -18.44
CA ILE A 165 0.80 -0.66 -19.11
C ILE A 165 -0.04 -0.82 -20.37
N ASN A 166 -0.90 0.15 -20.65
CA ASN A 166 -1.57 0.28 -21.94
C ASN A 166 -0.59 0.87 -22.96
N VAL A 167 -0.60 0.30 -24.16
CA VAL A 167 0.13 0.78 -25.33
C VAL A 167 -0.86 1.18 -26.41
N GLU A 168 -0.53 2.24 -27.15
CA GLU A 168 -1.29 2.76 -28.28
C GLU A 168 -0.42 2.76 -29.55
N GLY A 169 -1.08 2.62 -30.70
CA GLY A 169 -0.48 2.69 -32.03
C GLY A 169 -0.13 1.33 -32.63
N ALA A 170 0.05 1.32 -33.95
CA ALA A 170 0.60 0.20 -34.72
C ALA A 170 2.08 0.46 -35.11
N GLY A 171 2.76 1.31 -34.34
CA GLY A 171 4.04 1.93 -34.66
C GLY A 171 3.90 3.33 -35.29
N PRO A 172 4.69 4.34 -34.86
CA PRO A 172 5.36 4.40 -33.56
C PRO A 172 4.37 4.17 -32.43
N TYR A 173 4.81 3.50 -31.36
CA TYR A 173 4.00 3.19 -30.20
C TYR A 173 4.09 4.31 -29.16
N SER A 174 3.07 4.43 -28.31
CA SER A 174 3.10 5.32 -27.15
C SER A 174 2.46 4.68 -25.91
N THR A 175 2.86 5.18 -24.74
CA THR A 175 2.31 4.74 -23.45
C THR A 175 0.98 5.42 -23.13
N GLY A 176 -0.08 4.63 -23.09
CA GLY A 176 -1.43 5.04 -22.73
C GLY A 176 -1.63 5.27 -21.23
N LEU A 177 -2.76 5.88 -20.87
CA LEU A 177 -3.23 5.92 -19.49
C LEU A 177 -3.56 4.49 -19.04
N SER A 178 -3.08 4.09 -17.86
CA SER A 178 -3.13 2.72 -17.39
C SER A 178 -3.45 2.68 -15.91
N ILE A 179 -4.31 1.74 -15.50
CA ILE A 179 -4.35 1.29 -14.11
C ILE A 179 -3.11 0.41 -13.88
N VAL A 180 -2.23 0.83 -12.97
CA VAL A 180 -0.99 0.11 -12.61
C VAL A 180 -1.16 -0.73 -11.33
N GLU A 181 -2.26 -0.52 -10.61
CA GLU A 181 -2.61 -1.26 -9.40
C GLU A 181 -4.13 -1.28 -9.21
N GLY A 182 -4.72 -2.44 -8.92
CA GLY A 182 -6.18 -2.59 -8.81
C GLY A 182 -6.89 -2.71 -10.18
N PRO A 183 -8.23 -2.57 -10.24
CA PRO A 183 -9.12 -2.10 -9.18
C PRO A 183 -9.41 -3.13 -8.09
N PHE A 184 -9.37 -2.71 -6.84
CA PHE A 184 -9.62 -3.54 -5.66
C PHE A 184 -11.01 -3.28 -5.09
N VAL A 185 -11.70 -4.36 -4.72
CA VAL A 185 -12.95 -4.33 -3.97
C VAL A 185 -12.62 -4.24 -2.48
N ASN A 186 -13.01 -3.16 -1.81
CA ASN A 186 -12.70 -2.90 -0.40
C ASN A 186 -13.95 -2.50 0.39
N LYS A 187 -13.90 -2.66 1.72
CA LYS A 187 -14.94 -2.17 2.65
C LYS A 187 -16.36 -2.59 2.23
N ALA A 188 -16.51 -3.79 1.68
CA ALA A 188 -17.79 -4.27 1.20
C ALA A 188 -18.75 -4.49 2.37
N SER A 189 -19.92 -3.85 2.32
CA SER A 189 -20.98 -3.95 3.31
C SER A 189 -22.32 -4.23 2.62
N GLU A 190 -23.42 -4.15 3.37
CA GLU A 190 -24.77 -4.32 2.85
C GLU A 190 -25.17 -3.30 1.76
N GLN A 191 -24.67 -2.08 1.87
CA GLN A 191 -25.20 -0.94 1.11
C GLN A 191 -24.12 -0.17 0.36
N GLU A 192 -22.85 -0.53 0.56
CA GLU A 192 -21.74 0.14 -0.08
C GLU A 192 -20.52 -0.74 -0.25
N VAL A 193 -19.65 -0.31 -1.16
CA VAL A 193 -18.32 -0.85 -1.41
C VAL A 193 -17.40 0.29 -1.85
N PHE A 194 -16.11 0.12 -1.67
CA PHE A 194 -15.10 1.03 -2.19
C PHE A 194 -14.33 0.33 -3.30
N ILE A 195 -14.20 1.00 -4.44
CA ILE A 195 -13.31 0.57 -5.52
C ILE A 195 -12.08 1.46 -5.48
N SER A 196 -10.90 0.86 -5.27
CA SER A 196 -9.64 1.60 -5.25
C SER A 196 -8.64 1.13 -6.29
N PHE A 197 -7.84 2.06 -6.83
CA PHE A 197 -6.81 1.76 -7.82
C PHE A 197 -5.81 2.91 -7.95
N THR A 198 -4.68 2.61 -8.57
CA THR A 198 -3.66 3.60 -8.93
C THR A 198 -3.45 3.65 -10.44
N THR A 199 -3.34 4.84 -11.00
CA THR A 199 -2.99 5.05 -12.42
C THR A 199 -1.53 5.47 -12.60
N ASN A 200 -0.99 5.26 -13.80
CA ASN A 200 0.36 5.72 -14.15
C ASN A 200 0.48 7.23 -14.35
N LYS A 201 -0.63 7.93 -14.58
CA LYS A 201 -0.70 9.38 -14.81
C LYS A 201 -1.92 9.94 -14.10
N PRO A 202 -1.87 11.18 -13.59
CA PRO A 202 -3.00 11.77 -12.88
C PRO A 202 -4.24 11.82 -13.79
N CYS A 203 -5.39 11.41 -13.26
CA CYS A 203 -6.65 11.42 -14.00
C CYS A 203 -7.88 11.57 -13.10
N SER A 204 -9.06 11.74 -13.71
CA SER A 204 -10.35 11.82 -13.00
C SER A 204 -11.25 10.68 -13.46
N PRO A 205 -11.07 9.47 -12.90
CA PRO A 205 -11.81 8.30 -13.32
C PRO A 205 -13.20 8.25 -12.68
N GLU A 206 -14.04 7.38 -13.22
CA GLU A 206 -15.37 7.10 -12.70
C GLU A 206 -15.66 5.60 -12.67
N VAL A 207 -16.49 5.17 -11.73
CA VAL A 207 -16.94 3.79 -11.62
C VAL A 207 -18.43 3.75 -11.91
N GLU A 208 -18.81 2.89 -12.84
CA GLU A 208 -20.20 2.68 -13.24
C GLU A 208 -20.75 1.40 -12.59
N VAL A 209 -21.88 1.52 -11.88
CA VAL A 209 -22.60 0.40 -11.27
C VAL A 209 -24.11 0.62 -11.48
N ASN A 210 -24.80 -0.32 -12.16
CA ASN A 210 -26.22 -0.20 -12.55
C ASN A 210 -26.54 1.14 -13.24
N ASP A 211 -25.81 1.48 -14.30
CA ASP A 211 -25.98 2.72 -15.08
C ASP A 211 -25.80 4.02 -14.26
N LYS A 212 -25.29 3.93 -13.02
CA LYS A 212 -24.94 5.08 -12.18
C LYS A 212 -23.43 5.23 -12.15
N ARG A 213 -22.96 6.47 -12.34
CA ARG A 213 -21.55 6.84 -12.32
C ARG A 213 -21.18 7.49 -10.99
N TYR A 214 -20.10 7.00 -10.40
CA TYR A 214 -19.52 7.47 -9.15
C TYR A 214 -18.12 8.01 -9.46
N GLN A 215 -17.83 9.24 -9.07
CA GLN A 215 -16.56 9.90 -9.38
C GLN A 215 -15.60 9.86 -8.20
N ALA A 216 -14.31 9.87 -8.50
CA ALA A 216 -13.28 10.11 -7.48
C ALA A 216 -13.48 11.50 -6.85
N ILE A 217 -13.35 11.57 -5.52
CA ILE A 217 -13.21 12.85 -4.83
C ILE A 217 -11.82 13.37 -5.20
N GLN A 218 -11.75 14.41 -6.03
CA GLN A 218 -10.48 15.07 -6.34
C GLN A 218 -9.91 15.71 -5.08
N MET A 219 -8.62 15.54 -4.83
CA MET A 219 -7.92 16.35 -3.83
C MET A 219 -8.06 17.84 -4.21
N MET A 220 -8.45 18.69 -3.25
CA MET A 220 -8.71 20.10 -3.50
C MET A 220 -7.54 20.77 -4.22
N GLY A 221 -7.82 21.38 -5.38
CA GLY A 221 -6.83 22.14 -6.16
C GLY A 221 -6.07 21.34 -7.21
N ASN A 222 -6.44 20.10 -7.50
CA ASN A 222 -5.79 19.28 -8.53
C ASN A 222 -6.63 19.14 -9.82
N PRO A 223 -6.56 20.09 -10.77
CA PRO A 223 -7.41 20.09 -11.97
C PRO A 223 -7.08 18.97 -12.97
N ILE A 224 -5.92 18.33 -12.84
CA ILE A 224 -5.50 17.19 -13.68
C ILE A 224 -5.94 15.84 -13.09
N GLY A 225 -6.50 15.83 -11.89
CA GLY A 225 -6.90 14.63 -11.14
C GLY A 225 -5.73 13.97 -10.40
N ASP A 226 -5.99 12.85 -9.74
CA ASP A 226 -5.03 12.20 -8.82
C ASP A 226 -4.44 10.92 -9.43
N LEU A 227 -3.42 10.33 -8.79
CA LEU A 227 -2.87 9.02 -9.16
C LEU A 227 -3.56 7.88 -8.41
N HIS A 228 -3.93 8.11 -7.16
CA HIS A 228 -4.60 7.16 -6.29
C HIS A 228 -6.07 7.52 -6.19
N HIS A 229 -6.94 6.52 -6.30
CA HIS A 229 -8.37 6.71 -6.36
C HIS A 229 -9.06 5.77 -5.38
N GLU A 230 -9.98 6.32 -4.58
CA GLU A 230 -10.88 5.57 -3.70
C GLU A 230 -12.31 6.06 -3.94
N ILE A 231 -13.10 5.23 -4.62
CA ILE A 231 -14.44 5.61 -5.08
C ILE A 231 -15.47 4.82 -4.30
N ARG A 232 -16.23 5.53 -3.46
CA ARG A 232 -17.34 4.97 -2.68
C ARG A 232 -18.56 4.76 -3.56
N ILE A 233 -19.00 3.52 -3.69
CA ILE A 233 -20.25 3.13 -4.32
C ILE A 233 -21.26 2.86 -3.22
N HIS A 234 -22.37 3.58 -3.19
CA HIS A 234 -23.35 3.51 -2.09
C HIS A 234 -24.79 3.40 -2.59
N HIS A 235 -25.73 3.19 -1.66
CA HIS A 235 -27.14 2.89 -1.92
C HIS A 235 -27.36 1.60 -2.71
N LEU A 236 -26.52 0.61 -2.44
CA LEU A 236 -26.63 -0.74 -2.98
C LEU A 236 -27.65 -1.56 -2.19
N LYS A 237 -28.12 -2.65 -2.79
CA LYS A 237 -28.95 -3.65 -2.11
C LYS A 237 -28.03 -4.69 -1.49
N ALA A 238 -28.38 -5.15 -0.29
CA ALA A 238 -27.67 -6.22 0.40
C ALA A 238 -27.73 -7.55 -0.38
N GLY A 239 -26.70 -8.38 -0.20
CA GLY A 239 -26.59 -9.74 -0.76
C GLY A 239 -26.63 -9.80 -2.29
N THR A 240 -26.30 -8.70 -2.97
CA THR A 240 -26.49 -8.55 -4.41
C THR A 240 -25.13 -8.49 -5.13
N THR A 241 -24.99 -9.25 -6.20
CA THR A 241 -23.84 -9.17 -7.10
C THR A 241 -24.07 -8.06 -8.12
N TYR A 242 -23.07 -7.19 -8.27
CA TYR A 242 -23.09 -6.08 -9.20
C TYR A 242 -21.91 -6.18 -10.16
N PRO A 243 -22.13 -6.09 -11.49
CA PRO A 243 -21.05 -5.72 -12.38
C PRO A 243 -20.64 -4.27 -12.09
N TYR A 244 -19.35 -3.98 -12.25
CA TYR A 244 -18.86 -2.61 -12.24
C TYR A 244 -17.86 -2.39 -13.35
N THR A 245 -17.86 -1.18 -13.90
CA THR A 245 -16.91 -0.76 -14.93
C THR A 245 -16.15 0.47 -14.45
N VAL A 246 -14.83 0.39 -14.41
CA VAL A 246 -13.97 1.54 -14.16
C VAL A 246 -13.66 2.19 -15.50
N HIS A 247 -14.03 3.46 -15.67
CA HIS A 247 -13.71 4.28 -16.83
C HIS A 247 -12.57 5.24 -16.48
N TYR A 248 -11.51 5.24 -17.29
CA TYR A 248 -10.33 6.07 -17.09
C TYR A 248 -9.72 6.50 -18.43
N GLY A 249 -9.83 7.78 -18.76
CA GLY A 249 -9.49 8.29 -20.08
C GLY A 249 -10.36 7.64 -21.16
N ASN A 250 -9.75 7.01 -22.16
CA ASN A 250 -10.44 6.28 -23.23
C ASN A 250 -10.57 4.77 -22.93
N TYR A 251 -10.16 4.34 -21.75
CA TYR A 251 -10.09 2.93 -21.37
C TYR A 251 -11.17 2.59 -20.37
N GLN A 252 -11.53 1.31 -20.34
CA GLN A 252 -12.42 0.75 -19.35
C GLN A 252 -12.01 -0.66 -18.96
N GLU A 253 -12.26 -1.02 -17.70
CA GLU A 253 -12.11 -2.37 -17.19
C GLU A 253 -13.39 -2.77 -16.44
N THR A 254 -13.88 -3.99 -16.65
CA THR A 254 -15.15 -4.46 -16.07
C THR A 254 -14.94 -5.70 -15.24
N TYR A 255 -15.47 -5.67 -14.01
CA TYR A 255 -15.43 -6.77 -13.07
C TYR A 255 -16.77 -6.85 -12.32
N SER A 256 -16.81 -7.52 -11.18
CA SER A 256 -18.04 -7.61 -10.36
C SER A 256 -17.71 -7.80 -8.89
N PHE A 257 -18.55 -7.30 -7.99
CA PHE A 257 -18.44 -7.55 -6.54
C PHE A 257 -19.80 -8.01 -5.98
N LYS A 258 -19.82 -8.53 -4.75
CA LYS A 258 -21.04 -8.87 -4.02
C LYS A 258 -21.12 -8.09 -2.71
N THR A 259 -22.24 -7.41 -2.47
CA THR A 259 -22.51 -6.77 -1.17
C THR A 259 -22.78 -7.82 -0.09
N ALA A 260 -22.48 -7.48 1.16
CA ALA A 260 -22.81 -8.35 2.28
C ALA A 260 -24.35 -8.57 2.36
N PRO A 261 -24.81 -9.77 2.77
CA PRO A 261 -26.20 -9.99 3.14
C PRO A 261 -26.64 -9.01 4.23
N LYS A 262 -27.96 -8.84 4.40
CA LYS A 262 -28.49 -8.04 5.50
C LYS A 262 -27.95 -8.61 6.82
N SER A 263 -27.53 -7.73 7.73
CA SER A 263 -27.02 -8.15 9.03
C SER A 263 -28.01 -9.06 9.75
N GLY A 264 -27.51 -10.16 10.30
CA GLY A 264 -28.30 -11.16 11.01
C GLY A 264 -29.22 -12.02 10.13
N SER A 265 -29.03 -12.03 8.81
CA SER A 265 -29.76 -12.92 7.90
C SER A 265 -29.47 -14.40 8.14
N ARG A 266 -28.29 -14.74 8.69
CA ARG A 266 -27.86 -16.09 9.05
C ARG A 266 -27.83 -17.02 7.83
N GLU A 267 -27.44 -16.46 6.70
CA GLU A 267 -27.25 -17.18 5.45
C GLU A 267 -25.87 -17.84 5.48
N PRO A 268 -25.74 -19.15 5.17
CA PRO A 268 -24.43 -19.79 5.18
C PRO A 268 -23.46 -19.12 4.20
N PHE A 269 -22.24 -18.85 4.67
CA PHE A 269 -21.15 -18.33 3.83
C PHE A 269 -19.80 -18.93 4.26
N ILE A 270 -18.80 -18.79 3.37
CA ILE A 270 -17.41 -19.20 3.59
C ILE A 270 -16.55 -17.93 3.56
N PHE A 271 -15.51 -17.87 4.37
CA PHE A 271 -14.46 -16.86 4.21
C PHE A 271 -13.08 -17.53 4.27
N GLY A 272 -12.10 -16.93 3.59
CA GLY A 272 -10.70 -17.34 3.68
C GLY A 272 -9.99 -16.64 4.83
N TYR A 273 -9.03 -17.31 5.47
CA TYR A 273 -8.16 -16.74 6.50
C TYR A 273 -6.74 -17.27 6.35
N THR A 274 -5.74 -16.38 6.38
CA THR A 274 -4.31 -16.74 6.49
C THR A 274 -3.48 -15.56 7.01
N SER A 275 -2.21 -15.81 7.27
CA SER A 275 -1.14 -14.83 7.46
C SER A 275 0.13 -15.35 6.78
N ASP A 276 1.25 -14.65 6.92
CA ASP A 276 2.61 -15.15 6.65
C ASP A 276 2.83 -15.64 5.20
N CYS A 277 2.97 -14.68 4.28
CA CYS A 277 3.31 -14.95 2.89
C CYS A 277 4.57 -14.24 2.38
N ARG A 278 5.43 -13.79 3.29
CA ARG A 278 6.77 -13.25 2.97
C ARG A 278 7.61 -14.20 2.10
N ALA A 279 8.70 -13.69 1.53
CA ALA A 279 9.51 -14.43 0.57
C ALA A 279 9.99 -15.78 1.13
N GLY A 280 9.84 -16.82 0.31
CA GLY A 280 10.21 -18.20 0.63
C GLY A 280 11.42 -18.68 -0.17
N SER A 281 12.13 -19.66 0.39
CA SER A 281 13.19 -20.37 -0.34
C SER A 281 12.63 -21.16 -1.53
N GLY A 282 13.45 -21.36 -2.56
CA GLY A 282 13.11 -22.20 -3.73
C GLY A 282 12.93 -21.45 -5.05
N GLY A 283 13.17 -20.14 -5.07
CA GLY A 283 13.25 -19.32 -6.29
C GLY A 283 11.92 -19.12 -7.03
N GLY A 284 11.99 -18.37 -8.14
CA GLY A 284 10.83 -18.04 -8.95
C GLY A 284 9.78 -17.25 -8.16
N GLU A 285 8.50 -17.57 -8.33
CA GLU A 285 7.40 -16.86 -7.66
C GLU A 285 7.30 -17.11 -6.14
N ARG A 286 8.22 -17.87 -5.54
CA ARG A 286 8.33 -17.93 -4.07
C ARG A 286 9.00 -16.69 -3.48
N ASP A 287 9.70 -15.90 -4.30
CA ASP A 287 10.26 -14.60 -3.95
C ASP A 287 10.09 -13.65 -5.14
N ILE A 288 8.97 -12.92 -5.13
CA ILE A 288 8.77 -11.72 -5.94
C ILE A 288 9.07 -10.53 -5.05
N TYR A 289 10.36 -10.31 -4.82
CA TYR A 289 10.91 -9.25 -3.99
C TYR A 289 10.12 -9.05 -2.70
N GLY A 290 10.25 -10.02 -1.78
CA GLY A 290 9.62 -9.97 -0.46
C GLY A 290 8.30 -10.72 -0.33
N VAL A 291 7.75 -11.23 -1.44
CA VAL A 291 6.43 -11.88 -1.45
C VAL A 291 6.47 -13.27 -2.05
N ASN A 292 5.87 -14.25 -1.37
CA ASN A 292 5.63 -15.59 -1.88
C ASN A 292 4.34 -15.65 -2.71
N ALA A 293 4.44 -15.15 -3.93
CA ALA A 293 3.33 -15.12 -4.88
C ALA A 293 2.81 -16.53 -5.24
N TYR A 294 3.68 -17.53 -5.23
CA TYR A 294 3.34 -18.91 -5.54
C TYR A 294 2.25 -19.48 -4.62
N ILE A 295 2.36 -19.26 -3.30
CA ILE A 295 1.35 -19.76 -2.36
C ILE A 295 0.11 -18.88 -2.34
N MET A 296 0.29 -17.56 -2.41
CA MET A 296 -0.83 -16.61 -2.35
C MET A 296 -1.79 -16.74 -3.54
N LYS A 297 -1.28 -16.92 -4.75
CA LYS A 297 -2.13 -17.17 -5.93
C LYS A 297 -2.99 -18.43 -5.75
N LYS A 298 -2.46 -19.47 -5.11
CA LYS A 298 -3.22 -20.71 -4.85
C LYS A 298 -4.30 -20.51 -3.80
N MET A 299 -3.98 -19.79 -2.72
CA MET A 299 -4.94 -19.47 -1.68
C MET A 299 -6.08 -18.60 -2.22
N ALA A 300 -5.76 -17.56 -3.00
CA ALA A 300 -6.75 -16.70 -3.64
C ALA A 300 -7.62 -17.46 -4.67
N ALA A 301 -6.99 -18.32 -5.50
CA ALA A 301 -7.71 -19.18 -6.42
C ALA A 301 -8.67 -20.14 -5.71
N LEU A 302 -8.22 -20.78 -4.62
CA LEU A 302 -9.04 -21.68 -3.82
C LEU A 302 -10.21 -20.93 -3.16
N ALA A 303 -9.95 -19.79 -2.53
CA ALA A 303 -11.01 -18.99 -1.91
C ALA A 303 -12.07 -18.56 -2.95
N SER A 304 -11.64 -18.19 -4.16
CA SER A 304 -12.58 -17.87 -5.23
C SER A 304 -13.34 -19.08 -5.75
N TYR A 305 -12.68 -20.24 -5.86
CA TYR A 305 -13.32 -21.51 -6.24
C TYR A 305 -14.40 -21.94 -5.23
N GLU A 306 -14.12 -21.79 -3.94
CA GLU A 306 -15.04 -22.08 -2.83
C GLU A 306 -16.11 -20.98 -2.64
N ASN A 307 -16.15 -19.96 -3.51
CA ASN A 307 -17.07 -18.81 -3.42
C ASN A 307 -17.01 -18.09 -2.07
N ALA A 308 -15.80 -17.88 -1.54
CA ALA A 308 -15.60 -17.13 -0.31
C ALA A 308 -16.21 -15.72 -0.43
N ALA A 309 -16.92 -15.30 0.62
CA ALA A 309 -17.53 -13.99 0.77
C ALA A 309 -16.48 -12.88 0.85
N PHE A 310 -15.39 -13.15 1.56
CA PHE A 310 -14.23 -12.30 1.74
C PHE A 310 -13.00 -13.15 2.10
N PHE A 311 -11.83 -12.53 2.08
CA PHE A 311 -10.57 -13.13 2.48
C PHE A 311 -9.90 -12.26 3.55
N GLN A 312 -9.64 -12.78 4.74
CA GLN A 312 -8.89 -12.09 5.78
C GLN A 312 -7.42 -12.49 5.70
N PHE A 313 -6.52 -11.51 5.58
CA PHE A 313 -5.08 -11.69 5.68
C PHE A 313 -4.55 -10.91 6.88
N THR A 314 -3.83 -11.54 7.81
CA THR A 314 -3.38 -10.87 9.05
C THR A 314 -1.87 -10.97 9.24
N GLY A 315 -1.16 -10.03 8.63
CA GLY A 315 0.25 -9.76 8.86
C GLY A 315 1.23 -10.67 8.12
N ASP A 316 2.44 -10.14 7.97
CA ASP A 316 3.60 -10.74 7.32
C ASP A 316 3.38 -11.05 5.84
N MET A 317 2.94 -10.02 5.11
CA MET A 317 2.79 -10.07 3.66
C MET A 317 4.12 -9.99 2.93
N ILE A 318 5.06 -9.27 3.53
CA ILE A 318 6.32 -8.83 2.94
C ILE A 318 7.51 -9.26 3.80
N ASP A 319 8.74 -9.11 3.32
CA ASP A 319 9.95 -9.31 4.15
C ASP A 319 10.19 -8.15 5.12
N GLY A 320 9.81 -6.93 4.73
CA GLY A 320 9.96 -5.66 5.46
C GLY A 320 11.13 -5.55 6.43
N TYR A 321 10.90 -5.08 7.67
CA TYR A 321 11.96 -4.58 8.57
C TYR A 321 12.90 -3.57 7.87
N SER A 322 12.39 -2.84 6.88
CA SER A 322 13.19 -1.97 6.04
C SER A 322 13.20 -0.55 6.60
N SER A 323 14.33 0.15 6.45
CA SER A 323 14.37 1.59 6.69
C SER A 323 13.93 2.42 5.48
N SER A 324 13.68 1.76 4.34
CA SER A 324 13.23 2.36 3.08
C SER A 324 11.73 2.20 2.86
N ILE A 325 11.00 3.31 2.92
CA ILE A 325 9.57 3.36 2.57
C ILE A 325 9.34 2.92 1.12
N GLY A 326 10.19 3.39 0.20
CA GLY A 326 10.08 3.05 -1.22
C GLY A 326 10.29 1.56 -1.50
N GLU A 327 11.15 0.89 -0.72
CA GLU A 327 11.30 -0.57 -0.77
C GLU A 327 10.05 -1.28 -0.22
N THR A 328 9.54 -0.82 0.92
CA THR A 328 8.33 -1.35 1.54
C THR A 328 7.13 -1.28 0.58
N HIS A 329 6.93 -0.13 -0.07
CA HIS A 329 5.91 0.04 -1.11
C HIS A 329 6.09 -0.89 -2.30
N LEU A 330 7.34 -1.23 -2.68
CA LEU A 330 7.59 -2.21 -3.74
C LEU A 330 7.11 -3.60 -3.34
N GLN A 331 7.37 -4.01 -2.10
CA GLN A 331 6.89 -5.30 -1.59
C GLN A 331 5.36 -5.32 -1.49
N TYR A 332 4.72 -4.25 -1.02
CA TYR A 332 3.25 -4.12 -1.02
C TYR A 332 2.65 -4.17 -2.44
N ALA A 333 3.30 -3.53 -3.41
CA ALA A 333 2.87 -3.61 -4.81
C ALA A 333 2.93 -5.05 -5.35
N ASN A 334 3.99 -5.79 -5.00
CA ASN A 334 4.12 -7.20 -5.38
C ASN A 334 3.09 -8.09 -4.67
N PHE A 335 2.75 -7.80 -3.41
CA PHE A 335 1.67 -8.47 -2.69
C PHE A 335 0.32 -8.22 -3.37
N LYS A 336 -0.02 -6.96 -3.60
CA LYS A 336 -1.28 -6.57 -4.23
C LYS A 336 -1.43 -7.18 -5.62
N SER A 337 -0.42 -7.03 -6.49
CA SER A 337 -0.45 -7.59 -7.85
C SER A 337 -0.56 -9.12 -7.89
N THR A 338 -0.04 -9.82 -6.88
CA THR A 338 -0.12 -11.29 -6.77
C THR A 338 -1.55 -11.79 -6.67
N ILE A 339 -2.39 -11.12 -5.87
CA ILE A 339 -3.78 -11.54 -5.58
C ILE A 339 -4.82 -10.70 -6.33
N GLU A 340 -4.38 -9.65 -7.02
CA GLU A 340 -5.24 -8.73 -7.76
C GLU A 340 -6.29 -9.40 -8.66
N PRO A 341 -5.97 -10.46 -9.44
CA PRO A 341 -6.97 -11.08 -10.32
C PRO A 341 -8.25 -11.52 -9.58
N TRP A 342 -8.14 -11.86 -8.28
CA TRP A 342 -9.28 -12.22 -7.44
C TRP A 342 -9.82 -11.06 -6.61
N TRP A 343 -8.98 -10.10 -6.26
CA TRP A 343 -9.37 -8.91 -5.47
C TRP A 343 -10.19 -7.89 -6.28
N HIS A 344 -10.24 -8.02 -7.61
CA HIS A 344 -11.28 -7.39 -8.42
C HIS A 344 -12.70 -7.84 -8.06
N HIS A 345 -12.84 -8.97 -7.35
CA HIS A 345 -14.13 -9.63 -7.14
C HIS A 345 -14.52 -9.87 -5.70
N ILE A 346 -13.54 -10.24 -4.89
CA ILE A 346 -13.72 -10.63 -3.50
C ILE A 346 -12.89 -9.65 -2.66
N PRO A 347 -13.44 -9.06 -1.59
CA PRO A 347 -12.66 -8.18 -0.74
C PRO A 347 -11.60 -8.98 0.03
N PHE A 348 -10.35 -8.52 -0.06
CA PHE A 348 -9.27 -8.96 0.82
C PHE A 348 -9.11 -7.91 1.93
N ASN A 349 -9.45 -8.29 3.15
CA ASN A 349 -9.28 -7.46 4.34
C ASN A 349 -7.90 -7.74 4.93
N ILE A 350 -7.06 -6.71 5.04
CA ILE A 350 -5.64 -6.84 5.35
C ILE A 350 -5.34 -6.24 6.72
N GLY A 351 -4.61 -6.95 7.57
CA GLY A 351 -4.01 -6.42 8.80
C GLY A 351 -2.48 -6.51 8.76
N PRO A 352 -1.76 -5.63 9.50
CA PRO A 352 -0.30 -5.68 9.59
C PRO A 352 0.18 -6.74 10.58
N GLY A 353 1.42 -7.18 10.39
CA GLY A 353 2.23 -8.01 11.27
C GLY A 353 3.58 -7.38 11.53
N ASN A 354 4.53 -8.16 12.06
CA ASN A 354 5.83 -7.59 12.43
C ASN A 354 6.72 -7.31 11.22
N HIS A 355 6.52 -7.99 10.10
CA HIS A 355 7.25 -7.72 8.87
C HIS A 355 6.69 -6.49 8.12
N GLU A 356 5.54 -5.92 8.49
CA GLU A 356 5.11 -4.61 7.97
C GLU A 356 5.87 -3.43 8.60
N ALA A 357 6.82 -3.70 9.51
CA ALA A 357 7.63 -2.69 10.18
C ALA A 357 8.50 -1.89 9.21
N VAL A 358 8.48 -0.56 9.41
CA VAL A 358 9.34 0.41 8.74
C VAL A 358 10.15 1.11 9.82
N LEU A 359 11.48 1.10 9.70
CA LEU A 359 12.36 1.35 10.84
C LEU A 359 13.24 2.60 10.67
N SER A 360 13.46 3.30 11.78
CA SER A 360 14.63 4.15 12.00
C SER A 360 15.72 3.30 12.67
N VAL A 361 16.88 3.15 12.01
CA VAL A 361 17.97 2.28 12.46
C VAL A 361 19.17 3.12 12.87
N PHE A 362 19.64 2.99 14.11
CA PHE A 362 20.83 3.64 14.63
C PHE A 362 22.00 2.64 14.65
N ASP A 363 23.12 3.00 14.01
CA ASP A 363 24.30 2.14 13.89
C ASP A 363 25.11 2.12 15.19
N ASP A 364 24.88 1.10 16.01
CA ASP A 364 25.66 0.81 17.22
C ASP A 364 26.79 -0.21 16.96
N GLU A 365 27.16 -0.42 15.69
CA GLU A 365 28.12 -1.43 15.21
C GLU A 365 27.65 -2.89 15.39
N SER A 366 26.44 -3.12 15.90
CA SER A 366 25.83 -4.45 15.91
C SER A 366 25.31 -4.83 14.53
N LYS A 367 25.01 -6.12 14.33
CA LYS A 367 24.50 -6.63 13.05
C LYS A 367 23.21 -5.93 12.57
N TYR A 368 22.37 -5.50 13.51
CA TYR A 368 21.02 -4.99 13.22
C TYR A 368 20.82 -3.53 13.63
N GLY A 369 21.78 -2.94 14.33
CA GLY A 369 21.60 -1.62 14.93
C GLY A 369 20.55 -1.60 16.05
N ILE A 370 20.29 -0.41 16.55
CA ILE A 370 19.16 -0.12 17.44
C ILE A 370 18.02 0.41 16.58
N SER A 371 16.88 -0.27 16.58
CA SER A 371 15.78 0.02 15.67
C SER A 371 14.50 0.36 16.42
N VAL A 372 13.84 1.42 15.98
CA VAL A 372 12.50 1.84 16.41
C VAL A 372 11.63 2.09 15.19
N ASP A 373 10.32 2.16 15.39
CA ASP A 373 9.39 2.55 14.33
C ASP A 373 9.77 3.92 13.73
N LYS A 374 9.70 4.01 12.42
CA LYS A 374 10.20 5.17 11.67
C LYS A 374 9.32 6.39 11.96
N PHE A 375 9.95 7.54 12.11
CA PHE A 375 9.27 8.79 12.44
C PHE A 375 9.74 9.92 11.51
N PRO A 376 8.96 11.01 11.31
CA PRO A 376 7.72 11.39 12.03
C PRO A 376 6.50 10.49 11.75
N PHE A 377 5.69 10.24 12.78
CA PHE A 377 4.61 9.24 12.72
C PHE A 377 3.47 9.56 11.74
N ASN A 378 3.21 10.83 11.48
CA ASN A 378 2.17 11.25 10.52
C ASN A 378 2.53 11.00 9.05
N SER A 379 3.79 10.63 8.74
CA SER A 379 4.29 10.58 7.37
C SER A 379 5.22 9.40 7.08
N LYS A 380 5.79 8.75 8.09
CA LYS A 380 6.85 7.75 7.89
C LYS A 380 6.73 6.48 8.71
N SER A 381 5.82 6.39 9.68
CA SER A 381 5.69 5.18 10.51
C SER A 381 5.27 3.96 9.69
N ALA A 382 5.44 2.78 10.27
CA ALA A 382 4.91 1.55 9.71
C ALA A 382 3.40 1.66 9.43
N GLU A 383 2.63 2.22 10.38
CA GLU A 383 1.18 2.37 10.26
C GLU A 383 0.80 3.36 9.17
N ARG A 384 1.51 4.50 9.05
CA ARG A 384 1.26 5.45 7.97
C ARG A 384 1.60 4.83 6.61
N THR A 385 2.75 4.18 6.50
CA THR A 385 3.20 3.50 5.27
C THR A 385 2.22 2.40 4.85
N PHE A 386 1.66 1.68 5.81
CA PHE A 386 0.61 0.69 5.58
C PHE A 386 -0.70 1.34 5.11
N ALA A 387 -1.17 2.39 5.80
CA ALA A 387 -2.38 3.13 5.44
C ALA A 387 -2.26 3.87 4.08
N ASP A 388 -1.05 4.20 3.63
CA ASP A 388 -0.80 4.69 2.27
C ASP A 388 -1.00 3.61 1.19
N ALA A 389 -0.88 2.32 1.56
CA ALA A 389 -0.88 1.20 0.63
C ALA A 389 -2.21 0.43 0.55
N PHE A 390 -3.05 0.49 1.59
CA PHE A 390 -4.26 -0.31 1.71
C PHE A 390 -5.48 0.55 2.05
N VAL A 391 -6.67 0.07 1.68
CA VAL A 391 -7.95 0.78 1.90
C VAL A 391 -8.81 -0.04 2.86
N ASN A 392 -8.66 0.22 4.15
CA ASN A 392 -9.32 -0.50 5.24
C ASN A 392 -10.34 0.39 5.97
N PRO A 393 -11.25 -0.17 6.78
CA PRO A 393 -12.09 0.62 7.69
C PRO A 393 -11.25 1.47 8.67
N GLU A 394 -11.79 2.63 9.04
CA GLU A 394 -11.14 3.62 9.92
C GLU A 394 -11.88 3.74 11.27
N ASN A 395 -12.54 2.67 11.69
CA ASN A 395 -13.39 2.61 12.89
C ASN A 395 -12.66 2.05 14.12
N GLY A 396 -11.33 2.02 14.08
CA GLY A 396 -10.45 1.73 15.20
C GLY A 396 -10.34 2.88 16.21
N PRO A 397 -9.50 2.72 17.26
CA PRO A 397 -9.08 3.84 18.09
C PRO A 397 -8.26 4.84 17.26
N PHE A 398 -8.02 6.03 17.78
CA PHE A 398 -7.28 7.07 17.04
C PHE A 398 -5.77 6.84 17.07
N SER A 399 -5.17 6.83 18.27
CA SER A 399 -3.76 6.59 18.56
C SER A 399 -3.61 6.23 20.06
N GLU A 400 -2.38 6.03 20.52
CA GLU A 400 -2.03 5.97 21.94
C GLU A 400 -1.76 7.36 22.55
N ASP A 401 -1.99 8.45 21.80
CA ASP A 401 -2.01 9.79 22.40
C ASP A 401 -3.14 9.87 23.45
N ASP A 402 -2.95 10.71 24.47
CA ASP A 402 -3.80 10.84 25.66
C ASP A 402 -3.84 9.62 26.61
N ALA A 403 -3.06 8.55 26.35
CA ALA A 403 -2.87 7.46 27.29
C ALA A 403 -2.12 7.91 28.56
N ILE A 404 -2.19 7.14 29.64
CA ILE A 404 -1.56 7.49 30.94
C ILE A 404 -0.03 7.69 30.85
N TYR A 405 0.60 7.08 29.85
CA TYR A 405 2.03 7.16 29.57
C TYR A 405 2.38 8.14 28.44
N ASP A 406 1.40 8.84 27.85
CA ASP A 406 1.68 9.91 26.89
C ASP A 406 2.48 11.04 27.59
N PRO A 407 3.68 11.39 27.10
CA PRO A 407 4.53 12.35 27.74
C PRO A 407 3.93 13.75 27.88
N LYS A 408 3.08 14.30 26.97
CA LYS A 408 2.38 15.62 27.13
C LYS A 408 1.24 15.88 26.13
N GLU A 409 0.18 16.53 26.63
CA GLU A 409 -0.97 17.04 25.86
C GLU A 409 -0.62 17.93 24.64
N LYS A 410 -1.29 17.67 23.50
CA LYS A 410 -1.40 18.49 22.26
C LYS A 410 -0.28 18.36 21.21
N ARG A 411 0.41 17.24 21.15
CA ARG A 411 1.18 16.84 19.96
C ARG A 411 0.93 15.37 19.66
N GLN A 412 1.21 14.96 18.42
CA GLN A 412 1.20 13.55 18.09
C GLN A 412 2.52 12.93 18.55
N ASP A 413 2.42 12.08 19.55
CA ASP A 413 3.52 11.32 20.13
C ASP A 413 3.39 9.83 19.85
N PHE A 414 2.30 9.37 19.21
CA PHE A 414 2.18 8.00 18.71
C PHE A 414 1.65 7.92 17.26
N PRO A 415 1.90 6.83 16.52
CA PRO A 415 1.27 6.60 15.22
C PRO A 415 -0.25 6.57 15.28
N LEU A 416 -0.91 6.85 14.15
CA LEU A 416 -2.36 6.64 14.08
C LEU A 416 -2.65 5.16 13.88
N TYR A 417 -3.68 4.64 14.54
CA TYR A 417 -4.22 3.30 14.30
C TYR A 417 -5.04 3.19 13.02
N LYS A 418 -5.27 4.32 12.33
CA LYS A 418 -6.01 4.41 11.08
C LYS A 418 -5.58 3.31 10.11
N GLU A 419 -6.54 2.50 9.66
CA GLU A 419 -6.39 1.40 8.70
C GLU A 419 -5.53 0.21 9.15
N THR A 420 -4.99 0.23 10.36
CA THR A 420 -4.22 -0.88 10.97
C THR A 420 -4.95 -1.59 12.10
N VAL A 421 -5.88 -0.90 12.77
CA VAL A 421 -6.83 -1.47 13.74
C VAL A 421 -8.23 -1.08 13.33
N TYR A 422 -9.11 -2.07 13.16
CA TYR A 422 -10.46 -1.83 12.67
C TYR A 422 -11.37 -3.05 12.86
N TYR A 423 -12.65 -2.89 12.59
CA TYR A 423 -13.57 -4.02 12.46
C TYR A 423 -14.42 -3.92 11.20
N TYR A 424 -14.98 -5.05 10.77
CA TYR A 424 -16.05 -5.11 9.78
C TYR A 424 -17.05 -6.21 10.13
N THR A 425 -18.21 -6.18 9.48
CA THR A 425 -19.24 -7.21 9.64
C THR A 425 -19.62 -7.80 8.29
N TYR A 426 -19.97 -9.08 8.30
CA TYR A 426 -20.56 -9.78 7.18
C TYR A 426 -21.65 -10.70 7.72
N ASP A 427 -22.90 -10.44 7.35
CA ASP A 427 -24.08 -11.14 7.86
C ASP A 427 -24.15 -11.16 9.41
N ASN A 428 -23.97 -12.33 10.03
CA ASN A 428 -24.03 -12.53 11.48
C ASN A 428 -22.63 -12.64 12.12
N THR A 429 -21.59 -12.22 11.40
CA THR A 429 -20.20 -12.31 11.84
C THR A 429 -19.56 -10.93 11.93
N ALA A 430 -18.89 -10.66 13.04
CA ALA A 430 -17.99 -9.54 13.22
C ALA A 430 -16.53 -10.03 13.16
N MET A 431 -15.69 -9.30 12.44
CA MET A 431 -14.24 -9.50 12.39
C MET A 431 -13.55 -8.26 12.96
N ILE A 432 -12.79 -8.43 14.03
CA ILE A 432 -11.99 -7.40 14.69
C ILE A 432 -10.53 -7.64 14.34
N VAL A 433 -9.87 -6.66 13.72
CA VAL A 433 -8.47 -6.70 13.28
C VAL A 433 -7.64 -5.83 14.21
N LEU A 434 -6.67 -6.45 14.87
CA LEU A 434 -5.74 -5.80 15.80
C LEU A 434 -4.35 -5.63 15.18
N ASN A 435 -3.58 -4.69 15.72
CA ASN A 435 -2.18 -4.47 15.40
C ASN A 435 -1.32 -4.81 16.62
N SER A 436 -0.74 -6.02 16.60
CA SER A 436 0.22 -6.52 17.60
C SER A 436 1.63 -5.96 17.48
N ASN A 437 1.86 -5.12 16.48
CA ASN A 437 3.14 -4.55 16.11
C ASN A 437 3.02 -3.04 15.88
N TYR A 438 2.13 -2.40 16.64
CA TYR A 438 1.97 -0.96 16.67
C TYR A 438 3.14 -0.29 17.40
N TRP A 439 3.66 0.81 16.85
CA TRP A 439 4.82 1.53 17.41
C TRP A 439 6.00 0.58 17.72
N TYR A 440 6.20 -0.40 16.84
CA TYR A 440 7.04 -1.56 17.13
C TYR A 440 8.54 -1.23 17.13
N ALA A 441 9.22 -1.70 18.19
CA ALA A 441 10.68 -1.66 18.29
C ALA A 441 11.27 -3.07 18.37
N PRO A 442 11.93 -3.55 17.29
CA PRO A 442 12.57 -4.87 17.27
C PRO A 442 13.71 -5.01 18.29
N SER A 443 14.37 -3.92 18.65
CA SER A 443 15.43 -3.88 19.67
C SER A 443 14.84 -3.91 21.09
N THR A 444 14.17 -5.01 21.44
CA THR A 444 13.38 -5.14 22.68
C THR A 444 14.19 -4.88 23.95
N ASP A 445 15.47 -5.27 23.97
CA ASP A 445 16.39 -5.03 25.08
C ASP A 445 16.74 -3.53 25.27
N ARG A 446 16.54 -2.71 24.23
CA ARG A 446 16.80 -1.27 24.23
C ARG A 446 15.56 -0.43 24.49
N ILE A 447 14.35 -1.00 24.48
CA ILE A 447 13.10 -0.26 24.75
C ILE A 447 13.17 0.58 26.03
N PRO A 448 13.71 0.11 27.17
CA PRO A 448 13.84 0.94 28.37
C PRO A 448 14.72 2.19 28.21
N GLU A 449 15.62 2.21 27.21
CA GLU A 449 16.52 3.31 26.93
C GLU A 449 16.01 4.22 25.79
N ILE A 450 15.37 3.66 24.77
CA ILE A 450 15.00 4.41 23.54
C ILE A 450 13.50 4.62 23.36
N GLY A 451 12.65 3.83 24.04
CA GLY A 451 11.21 3.75 23.77
C GLY A 451 10.86 2.68 22.73
N GLY A 452 9.57 2.56 22.43
CA GLY A 452 9.00 1.58 21.50
C GLY A 452 8.15 0.52 22.19
N ASN A 453 7.35 -0.18 21.38
CA ASN A 453 6.49 -1.26 21.83
C ASN A 453 7.12 -2.63 21.51
N PRO A 454 7.19 -3.59 22.44
CA PRO A 454 7.71 -4.93 22.13
C PRO A 454 6.77 -5.72 21.20
N HIS A 455 7.35 -6.70 20.52
CA HIS A 455 6.61 -7.60 19.63
C HIS A 455 5.44 -8.28 20.37
N GLY A 456 4.22 -8.20 19.83
CA GLY A 456 3.04 -8.87 20.36
C GLY A 456 2.27 -8.10 21.43
N TYR A 457 2.76 -6.93 21.86
CA TYR A 457 2.10 -6.16 22.92
C TYR A 457 0.98 -5.27 22.36
N ILE A 458 -0.22 -5.44 22.92
CA ILE A 458 -1.38 -4.59 22.62
C ILE A 458 -1.42 -3.47 23.65
N MET A 459 -1.35 -2.22 23.16
CA MET A 459 -1.32 -1.01 23.99
C MET A 459 -2.70 -0.62 24.52
N ASP A 460 -2.73 0.25 25.52
CA ASP A 460 -3.90 0.44 26.40
C ASP A 460 -5.12 0.98 25.66
N ASN A 461 -4.96 1.96 24.76
CA ASN A 461 -6.11 2.50 24.02
C ASN A 461 -6.67 1.47 23.04
N GLN A 462 -5.82 0.66 22.40
CA GLN A 462 -6.27 -0.47 21.58
C GLN A 462 -6.97 -1.55 22.38
N LEU A 463 -6.48 -1.87 23.59
CA LEU A 463 -7.09 -2.87 24.45
C LEU A 463 -8.46 -2.41 24.97
N ASN A 464 -8.57 -1.15 25.39
CA ASN A 464 -9.85 -0.55 25.80
C ASN A 464 -10.85 -0.55 24.64
N TRP A 465 -10.41 -0.14 23.45
CA TRP A 465 -11.26 -0.18 22.25
C TRP A 465 -11.70 -1.60 21.90
N LEU A 466 -10.83 -2.60 22.07
CA LEU A 466 -11.18 -4.00 21.85
C LEU A 466 -12.28 -4.46 22.81
N GLU A 467 -12.17 -4.15 24.10
CA GLU A 467 -13.19 -4.47 25.10
C GLU A 467 -14.54 -3.85 24.71
N GLU A 468 -14.56 -2.54 24.42
CA GLU A 468 -15.78 -1.84 23.97
C GLU A 468 -16.36 -2.44 22.68
N THR A 469 -15.50 -2.88 21.75
CA THR A 469 -15.91 -3.45 20.46
C THR A 469 -16.45 -4.87 20.61
N ILE A 470 -15.85 -5.69 21.48
CA ILE A 470 -16.39 -7.01 21.82
C ILE A 470 -17.76 -6.85 22.49
N ASP A 471 -17.86 -6.01 23.52
CA ASP A 471 -19.13 -5.75 24.22
C ASP A 471 -20.22 -5.29 23.26
N LYS A 472 -19.88 -4.39 22.33
CA LYS A 472 -20.79 -3.94 21.29
C LYS A 472 -21.35 -5.10 20.47
N PHE A 473 -20.51 -6.05 20.05
CA PHE A 473 -20.94 -7.17 19.21
C PHE A 473 -21.60 -8.30 19.98
N GLU A 474 -21.20 -8.57 21.23
CA GLU A 474 -21.89 -9.53 22.10
C GLU A 474 -23.32 -9.07 22.43
N ASN A 475 -23.55 -7.76 22.46
CA ASN A 475 -24.88 -7.18 22.67
C ASN A 475 -25.68 -6.96 21.37
N ASP A 476 -25.12 -7.22 20.18
CA ASP A 476 -25.82 -7.07 18.91
C ASP A 476 -26.61 -8.35 18.57
N PRO A 477 -27.96 -8.33 18.55
CA PRO A 477 -28.76 -9.51 18.28
C PRO A 477 -28.62 -10.06 16.84
N ASN A 478 -27.95 -9.31 15.95
CA ASN A 478 -27.67 -9.75 14.60
C ASN A 478 -26.32 -10.47 14.48
N ILE A 479 -25.45 -10.41 15.49
CA ILE A 479 -24.14 -11.06 15.48
C ILE A 479 -24.16 -12.30 16.36
N ASP A 480 -23.82 -13.44 15.75
CA ASP A 480 -23.69 -14.72 16.46
C ASP A 480 -22.21 -15.12 16.64
N HIS A 481 -21.31 -14.53 15.85
CA HIS A 481 -19.88 -14.86 15.83
C HIS A 481 -19.01 -13.62 15.86
N VAL A 482 -18.10 -13.56 16.84
CA VAL A 482 -17.05 -12.53 16.93
C VAL A 482 -15.71 -13.22 16.72
N PHE A 483 -15.00 -12.84 15.67
CA PHE A 483 -13.63 -13.25 15.42
C PHE A 483 -12.71 -12.08 15.73
N VAL A 484 -11.66 -12.34 16.51
CA VAL A 484 -10.54 -11.42 16.69
C VAL A 484 -9.36 -12.00 15.94
N THR A 485 -8.79 -11.20 15.04
CA THR A 485 -7.57 -11.54 14.34
C THR A 485 -6.45 -10.59 14.74
N ILE A 486 -5.29 -11.19 14.98
CA ILE A 486 -4.08 -10.56 15.46
C ILE A 486 -2.91 -11.34 14.85
N HIS A 487 -1.87 -10.65 14.41
CA HIS A 487 -0.74 -11.32 13.77
C HIS A 487 0.05 -12.13 14.81
N THR A 488 0.46 -11.49 15.90
CA THR A 488 1.17 -12.19 16.98
C THR A 488 0.18 -12.96 17.87
N PRO A 489 0.32 -14.28 18.01
CA PRO A 489 -0.56 -15.10 18.84
C PRO A 489 -0.54 -14.69 20.32
N ALA A 490 -1.71 -14.59 20.96
CA ALA A 490 -1.83 -14.26 22.38
C ALA A 490 -1.35 -15.38 23.32
N PHE A 491 -1.29 -16.62 22.84
CA PHE A 491 -0.81 -17.78 23.59
C PHE A 491 0.45 -18.36 22.96
N PRO A 492 1.42 -18.86 23.75
CA PRO A 492 2.61 -19.52 23.21
C PRO A 492 2.19 -20.70 22.34
N ASN A 493 2.41 -20.60 21.03
CA ASN A 493 1.96 -21.60 20.06
C ASN A 493 3.11 -22.31 19.32
N GLY A 494 4.37 -22.05 19.70
CA GLY A 494 5.54 -22.76 19.19
C GLY A 494 6.74 -21.84 18.98
N GLY A 495 7.84 -22.41 18.49
CA GLY A 495 8.98 -21.61 17.99
C GLY A 495 8.74 -21.14 16.56
N HIS A 496 9.39 -20.03 16.18
CA HIS A 496 9.43 -19.54 14.80
C HIS A 496 10.21 -20.55 13.95
N ALA A 497 9.62 -21.04 12.85
CA ALA A 497 10.17 -22.12 12.02
C ALA A 497 10.88 -21.60 10.77
#